data_AF-A0A2A4PM84-F1
#
_entry.id   AF-A0A2A4PM84-F1
#
_cell.length_a   1.000
_cell.length_b   1.000
_cell.length_c   1.000
_cell.angle_alpha   90.00
_cell.angle_beta   90.00
_cell.angle_gamma   90.00
#
_symmetry.space_group_name_H-M   'P 1'
#
loop_
_entity.id
_entity.type
_entity.pdbx_description
1 polymer ?
#
loop_
_entity_poly.entity_id
_entity_poly.type
_entity_poly.pdbx_seq_one_letter_code
_entity_poly.pdbx_strand_id
1 'polypeptide(L)' 'MFDYLILVPIAYLLGSVPFGLIAGKLAGNVDIREHGSGNIGMTNVQRTVGTPVAVVVLFLDMGKAVLA' A
#
# COMPACT_ATOMS: atom_id res chain seq x y z
N MET A 1 -27.15 7.29 -10.51
CA MET A 1 -27.41 6.85 -9.10
C MET A 1 -27.05 5.38 -8.94
N PHE A 2 -27.55 4.49 -9.81
CA PHE A 2 -27.17 3.07 -9.81
C PHE A 2 -25.68 2.82 -10.09
N ASP A 3 -25.01 3.73 -10.81
CA ASP A 3 -23.58 3.62 -11.15
C ASP A 3 -22.69 3.57 -9.90
N TYR A 4 -23.08 4.28 -8.83
CA TYR A 4 -22.36 4.25 -7.55
C TYR A 4 -22.39 2.88 -6.87
N LEU A 5 -23.40 2.04 -7.13
CA LEU A 5 -23.46 0.68 -6.59
C LEU A 5 -22.37 -0.22 -7.15
N ILE A 6 -21.84 0.10 -8.34
CA ILE A 6 -20.76 -0.63 -8.99
C ILE A 6 -19.42 0.05 -8.73
N LEU A 7 -19.37 1.38 -8.82
CA LEU A 7 -18.14 2.15 -8.67
C LEU A 7 -17.58 2.09 -7.24
N VAL A 8 -18.43 2.16 -6.21
CA VAL A 8 -17.96 2.15 -4.80
C VAL A 8 -17.25 0.83 -4.43
N PRO A 9 -17.80 -0.36 -4.73
CA PRO A 9 -17.06 -1.61 -4.51
C PRO A 9 -15.75 -1.68 -5.27
N ILE A 10 -15.71 -1.23 -6.53
CA ILE A 10 -14.49 -1.23 -7.35
C ILE A 10 -13.44 -0.32 -6.72
N ALA A 11 -13.81 0.90 -6.35
CA ALA A 11 -12.96 1.85 -5.65
C ALA A 11 -12.41 1.27 -4.33
N TYR A 12 -13.28 0.63 -3.54
CA TYR A 12 -12.88 -0.02 -2.29
C TYR A 12 -11.85 -1.13 -2.53
N LEU A 13 -12.07 -1.99 -3.53
CA LEU A 13 -11.14 -3.08 -3.86
C LEU A 13 -9.79 -2.54 -4.36
N LEU A 14 -9.80 -1.50 -5.19
CA LEU A 14 -8.58 -0.83 -5.65
C LEU A 14 -7.82 -0.17 -4.51
N GLY A 15 -8.50 0.58 -3.63
CA GLY A 15 -7.89 1.24 -2.48
C GLY A 15 -7.36 0.26 -1.43
N SER A 16 -7.95 -0.95 -1.35
CA SER A 16 -7.57 -1.98 -0.37
C SER A 16 -6.26 -2.71 -0.69
N VAL A 17 -5.62 -2.45 -1.82
CA VAL A 17 -4.34 -3.11 -2.19
C VAL A 17 -3.23 -2.71 -1.20
N PRO A 18 -2.61 -3.65 -0.46
CA PRO A 18 -1.65 -3.31 0.60
C PRO A 18 -0.21 -3.23 0.05
N PHE A 19 0.11 -2.18 -0.71
CA PHE A 19 1.39 -2.07 -1.41
C PHE A 19 2.61 -2.13 -0.50
N GLY A 20 2.57 -1.55 0.70
CA GLY A 20 3.72 -1.66 1.61
C GLY A 20 3.97 -3.07 2.12
N LEU A 21 2.92 -3.87 2.38
CA LEU A 21 3.08 -5.28 2.75
C LEU A 21 3.67 -6.10 1.59
N ILE A 22 3.17 -5.85 0.37
CA ILE A 22 3.66 -6.50 -0.85
C ILE A 22 5.14 -6.13 -1.07
N ALA A 23 5.49 -4.85 -0.96
CA ALA A 23 6.85 -4.37 -1.12
C ALA A 23 7.80 -4.91 -0.04
N GLY A 24 7.33 -5.03 1.20
CA GLY A 24 8.05 -5.69 2.29
C GLY A 24 8.47 -7.12 1.95
N LYS A 25 7.51 -7.90 1.43
CA LYS A 25 7.76 -9.29 1.04
C LYS A 25 8.64 -9.42 -0.20
N LEU A 26 8.40 -8.60 -1.24
CA LEU A 26 9.09 -8.74 -2.53
C LEU A 26 10.48 -8.10 -2.56
N ALA A 27 10.64 -6.91 -1.97
CA ALA A 27 11.90 -6.17 -2.01
C ALA A 27 12.74 -6.36 -0.74
N GLY A 28 12.08 -6.57 0.41
CA GLY A 28 12.75 -6.73 1.70
C GLY A 28 12.90 -8.17 2.19
N ASN A 29 12.21 -9.15 1.58
CA ASN A 29 12.10 -10.52 2.09
C ASN A 29 11.65 -10.61 3.56
N VAL A 30 10.83 -9.66 4.02
CA VAL A 30 10.34 -9.59 5.41
C VAL A 30 8.85 -9.31 5.46
N ASP A 31 8.19 -9.76 6.52
CA ASP A 31 6.85 -9.26 6.85
C ASP A 31 6.99 -7.95 7.66
N ILE A 32 6.69 -6.82 7.02
CA ILE A 32 6.82 -5.50 7.66
C ILE A 32 5.89 -5.32 8.87
N ARG A 33 4.86 -6.16 9.05
CA ARG A 33 3.98 -6.10 10.23
C ARG A 33 4.69 -6.57 11.50
N GLU A 34 5.76 -7.34 11.34
CA GLU A 34 6.59 -7.84 12.43
C GLU A 34 7.78 -6.91 12.73
N HIS A 35 7.90 -5.79 12.00
CA HIS A 35 9.05 -4.90 12.05
C HIS A 35 8.64 -3.43 12.21
N GLY A 36 9.54 -2.63 12.79
CA GLY A 36 9.34 -1.19 12.97
C GLY A 36 8.10 -0.88 13.81
N SER A 37 7.15 -0.15 13.22
CA SER A 37 5.86 0.20 13.84
C SER A 37 4.77 -0.85 13.65
N GLY A 38 5.00 -1.89 12.84
CA GLY A 38 4.00 -2.89 12.46
C GLY A 38 2.94 -2.43 11.45
N ASN A 39 2.90 -1.14 11.10
CA ASN A 39 1.99 -0.61 10.08
C ASN A 39 2.45 -0.93 8.66
N ILE A 40 1.52 -1.02 7.71
CA ILE A 40 1.84 -1.34 6.31
C ILE A 40 2.18 -0.11 5.43
N GLY A 41 2.18 1.10 6.01
CA GLY A 41 2.37 2.32 5.24
C GLY A 41 3.83 2.63 4.90
N MET A 42 4.02 3.65 4.03
CA MET A 42 5.32 4.15 3.56
C MET A 42 6.36 4.30 4.68
N THR A 43 6.00 4.94 5.80
CA THR A 43 6.96 5.23 6.87
C THR A 43 7.51 3.97 7.52
N ASN A 44 6.73 2.89 7.57
CA ASN A 44 7.24 1.61 8.10
C ASN A 44 8.14 0.92 7.07
N VAL A 45 7.74 0.91 5.81
CA VAL A 45 8.58 0.41 4.70
C VAL A 45 9.92 1.13 4.65
N GLN A 46 9.93 2.46 4.86
CA GLN A 46 11.15 3.25 4.91
C GLN A 46 12.10 2.79 6.02
N ARG A 47 11.56 2.52 7.21
CA ARG A 47 12.34 2.07 8.37
C ARG A 47 12.84 0.63 8.22
N THR A 48 12.04 -0.25 7.62
CA THR A 48 12.31 -1.69 7.57
C THR A 48 13.06 -2.12 6.31
N VAL A 49 12.70 -1.58 5.15
CA VAL A 49 13.22 -2.02 3.84
C VAL A 49 14.15 -0.96 3.21
N GLY A 50 13.81 0.32 3.38
CA GLY A 50 14.64 1.45 2.94
C GLY A 50 13.90 2.47 2.08
N THR A 51 14.50 3.66 1.94
CA THR A 51 13.89 4.81 1.28
C THR A 51 13.47 4.57 -0.19
N PRO A 52 14.26 3.92 -1.07
CA PRO A 52 13.86 3.73 -2.46
C PRO A 52 12.54 2.95 -2.58
N VAL A 53 12.38 1.88 -1.80
CA VAL A 53 11.15 1.08 -1.79
C VAL A 53 9.98 1.86 -1.18
N ALA A 54 10.23 2.64 -0.14
CA ALA A 54 9.21 3.49 0.49
C ALA A 54 8.65 4.55 -0.47
N VAL A 55 9.50 5.15 -1.31
CA VAL A 55 9.07 6.11 -2.34
C VAL A 55 8.16 5.45 -3.37
N VAL A 56 8.48 4.23 -3.82
CA VAL A 56 7.61 3.47 -4.72
C VAL A 56 6.27 3.18 -4.06
N VAL A 57 6.26 2.73 -2.80
CA VAL A 57 5.02 2.48 -2.03
C VAL A 57 4.18 3.75 -1.90
N LEU A 58 4.81 4.91 -1.64
CA LEU A 58 4.11 6.18 -1.57
C LEU A 58 3.34 6.48 -2.87
N PHE A 59 4.01 6.38 -4.02
CA PHE A 59 3.37 6.65 -5.30
C PHE A 59 2.27 5.65 -5.63
N LEU A 60 2.44 4.37 -5.28
CA LEU A 60 1.41 3.35 -5.49
C LEU A 60 0.19 3.56 -4.58
N ASP A 61 0.40 3.87 -3.30
CA ASP A 61 -0.68 4.15 -2.34
C ASP A 61 -1.43 5.45 -2.67
N MET A 62 -0.73 6.47 -3.16
CA MET A 62 -1.38 7.67 -3.70
C MET A 62 -2.13 7.37 -5.00
N GLY A 63 -1.51 6.60 -5.91
CA GLY A 63 -2.11 6.25 -7.19
C GLY A 63 -3.41 5.48 -7.05
N LYS A 64 -3.46 4.47 -6.17
CA LYS A 64 -4.73 3.73 -5.92
C LYS A 64 -5.80 4.63 -5.30
N ALA A 65 -5.43 5.61 -4.48
CA ALA A 65 -6.38 6.54 -3.86
C ALA A 65 -6.93 7.57 -4.86
N VAL A 66 -6.16 7.93 -5.89
CA VAL A 66 -6.62 8.82 -6.97
C VAL A 66 -7.51 8.07 -7.97
N LEU A 67 -7.26 6.77 -8.19
CA LEU A 67 -8.01 5.95 -9.14
C LEU A 67 -9.32 5.38 -8.56
N ALA A 68 -9.37 5.19 -7.25
CA ALA A 68 -10.55 4.75 -6.51
C ALA A 68 -11.53 5.92 -6.34
#